data_AF-A0A3N5PM51-F1
#
_entry.id   AF-A0A3N5PM51-F1
#
_cell.length_a   1.000
_cell.length_b   1.000
_cell.length_c   1.000
_cell.angle_alpha   90.00
_cell.angle_beta   90.00
_cell.angle_gamma   90.00
#
_symmetry.space_group_name_H-M   'P 1'
#
loop_
_entity.id
_entity.type
_entity.pdbx_description
1 polymer ?
#
loop_
_entity_poly.entity_id
_entity_poly.type
_entity_poly.pdbx_seq_one_letter_code
_entity_poly.pdbx_strand_id
1 'polypeptide(L)'
;GLARIDDLLTKNKPTVCVICYGMQDRITDRPAYQENLRKLVKKLKAAKVEVTILTAPSVCTKKYPAYARYVSVMGEMAAEARKVAQEEGVGFADCFTPLLAMEDKHEVDFTTDGLHPNRAVGARTMADALQDAWGFGLPLAGEGTARRKAWPSGKAATPTSTSAPAANQPVPFAGNDGRKVEWDNITGNVGGDKWGIGGVTLVAPIPGSKEMLAGVADAGLWSSEIGSRKWKMLAGSKALAKGKPNQIVFDPKNPKVFFVAMIGGPGLFKTSDGGETFEQLGNFDSVAGLSISFDDNGVKTMLAGIADKTRTVYCSTDGGKTWENIGKSLPEKANCATDPVILDERTFLVNAAGSNVELSFGIYRTDDSGSTWRRVSELGPIGRPLIMPDGVIYWSRIWSQGLMKSTDSGKTWTTLDGVIKKIPINLPGGRFVGTLGQQLYLSVDECKTWNPYGAPLSITPAGMVYSEARNAIYVWWSSGDQKVDNAIWRVDLPK
;
A
#
# COMPACT_ATOMS: atom_id res chain seq x y z
N GLY A 1 7.19 -20.98 3.06
CA GLY A 1 5.99 -21.55 3.71
C GLY A 1 6.36 -22.53 4.81
N LEU A 2 6.93 -23.68 4.46
CA LEU A 2 7.21 -24.79 5.39
C LEU A 2 8.03 -24.44 6.64
N ALA A 3 9.03 -23.56 6.52
CA ALA A 3 9.87 -23.16 7.66
C ALA A 3 9.10 -22.37 8.75
N ARG A 4 7.93 -21.81 8.42
CA ARG A 4 7.14 -20.95 9.32
C ARG A 4 5.85 -21.60 9.80
N ILE A 5 5.48 -22.76 9.25
CA ILE A 5 4.13 -23.31 9.48
C ILE A 5 3.92 -23.74 10.94
N ASP A 6 4.96 -24.25 11.60
CA ASP A 6 4.87 -24.71 12.99
C ASP A 6 4.63 -23.53 13.96
N ASP A 7 5.30 -22.39 13.72
CA ASP A 7 5.06 -21.13 14.45
C ASP A 7 3.64 -20.60 14.19
N LEU A 8 3.20 -20.59 12.94
CA LEU A 8 1.85 -20.12 12.57
C LEU A 8 0.73 -20.98 13.16
N LEU A 9 0.90 -22.31 13.20
CA LEU A 9 -0.04 -23.23 13.83
C LEU A 9 -0.12 -23.00 15.34
N THR A 10 1.04 -22.85 15.99
CA THR A 10 1.12 -22.57 17.43
C THR A 10 0.45 -21.25 17.79
N LYS A 11 0.73 -20.20 17.02
CA LYS A 11 0.24 -18.85 17.26
C LYS A 11 -1.26 -18.69 16.98
N ASN A 12 -1.74 -19.21 15.86
CA ASN A 12 -3.07 -18.88 15.36
C ASN A 12 -4.11 -19.97 15.59
N LYS A 13 -3.68 -21.22 15.88
CA LYS A 13 -4.55 -22.39 16.08
C LYS A 13 -5.70 -22.46 15.07
N PRO A 14 -5.40 -22.39 13.75
CA PRO A 14 -6.43 -22.30 12.74
C PRO A 14 -7.24 -23.61 12.68
N THR A 15 -8.54 -23.50 12.41
CA THR A 15 -9.39 -24.65 12.10
C THR A 15 -9.49 -24.91 10.60
N VAL A 16 -9.26 -23.89 9.77
CA VAL A 16 -9.31 -23.94 8.31
C VAL A 16 -8.07 -23.25 7.72
N CYS A 17 -7.53 -23.79 6.64
CA CYS A 17 -6.45 -23.20 5.87
C CYS A 17 -6.74 -23.31 4.36
N VAL A 18 -6.75 -22.17 3.69
CA VAL A 18 -6.76 -22.10 2.23
C VAL A 18 -5.34 -21.91 1.74
N ILE A 19 -4.81 -22.88 1.01
CA ILE A 19 -3.48 -22.83 0.40
C ILE A 19 -3.64 -22.24 -1.00
N CYS A 20 -3.23 -20.99 -1.17
CA CYS A 20 -3.10 -20.36 -2.49
C CYS A 20 -1.61 -20.28 -2.87
N TYR A 21 -1.32 -20.40 -4.16
CA TYR A 21 0.01 -20.22 -4.72
C TYR A 21 -0.05 -19.16 -5.83
N GLY A 22 1.05 -18.43 -6.03
CA GLY A 22 1.12 -17.33 -6.99
C GLY A 22 2.40 -17.34 -7.82
N MET A 23 2.47 -16.39 -8.74
CA MET A 23 3.56 -16.11 -9.68
C MET A 23 4.97 -16.31 -9.11
N GLN A 24 5.71 -17.29 -9.63
CA GLN A 24 7.13 -17.15 -9.98
C GLN A 24 7.40 -17.94 -11.27
N ASP A 25 7.82 -17.25 -12.32
CA ASP A 25 8.34 -17.79 -13.59
C ASP A 25 9.55 -18.72 -13.42
N ARG A 26 10.09 -18.80 -12.20
CA ARG A 26 11.24 -19.62 -11.78
C ARG A 26 10.87 -20.96 -11.16
N ILE A 27 9.63 -21.47 -11.30
CA ILE A 27 9.36 -22.87 -10.95
C ILE A 27 10.02 -23.76 -12.01
N THR A 28 11.32 -23.93 -11.84
CA THR A 28 12.18 -24.81 -12.62
C THR A 28 12.20 -26.23 -12.03
N ASP A 29 11.85 -26.36 -10.75
CA ASP A 29 11.87 -27.62 -9.99
C ASP A 29 10.45 -28.05 -9.59
N ARG A 30 9.79 -28.77 -10.50
CA ARG A 30 8.44 -29.33 -10.32
C ARG A 30 8.38 -30.41 -9.23
N PRO A 31 9.35 -31.36 -9.16
CA PRO A 31 9.40 -32.30 -8.05
C PRO A 31 9.42 -31.60 -6.68
N ALA A 32 10.20 -30.53 -6.52
CA ALA A 32 10.24 -29.78 -5.27
C ALA A 32 8.91 -29.09 -4.95
N TYR A 33 8.21 -28.53 -5.94
CA TYR A 33 6.87 -27.95 -5.72
C TYR A 33 5.88 -29.00 -5.19
N GLN A 34 5.80 -30.15 -5.88
CA GLN A 34 4.94 -31.27 -5.49
C GLN A 34 5.27 -31.77 -4.08
N GLU A 35 6.55 -32.02 -3.79
CA GLU A 35 7.00 -32.52 -2.50
C GLU A 35 6.67 -31.53 -1.37
N ASN A 36 6.92 -30.23 -1.60
CA ASN A 36 6.70 -29.20 -0.59
C ASN A 36 5.20 -28.95 -0.33
N LEU A 37 4.36 -29.00 -1.38
CA LEU A 37 2.91 -28.88 -1.22
C LEU A 37 2.36 -30.04 -0.38
N ARG A 38 2.79 -31.28 -0.66
CA ARG A 38 2.43 -32.45 0.18
C ARG A 38 2.88 -32.31 1.62
N LYS A 39 4.14 -31.90 1.85
CA LYS A 39 4.66 -31.67 3.20
C LYS A 39 3.81 -30.65 3.96
N LEU A 40 3.38 -29.58 3.27
CA LEU A 40 2.56 -28.53 3.88
C LEU A 40 1.17 -29.06 4.24
N VAL A 41 0.51 -29.76 3.32
CA VAL A 41 -0.80 -30.38 3.54
C VAL A 41 -0.74 -31.38 4.69
N LYS A 42 0.25 -32.26 4.72
CA LYS A 42 0.43 -33.25 5.80
C LYS A 42 0.61 -32.60 7.17
N LYS A 43 1.40 -31.53 7.25
CA LYS A 43 1.58 -30.77 8.51
C LYS A 43 0.29 -30.13 9.00
N LEU A 44 -0.47 -29.50 8.10
CA LEU A 44 -1.77 -28.89 8.42
C LEU A 44 -2.77 -29.95 8.89
N LYS A 45 -2.85 -31.10 8.20
CA LYS A 45 -3.70 -32.22 8.61
C LYS A 45 -3.30 -32.81 9.96
N ALA A 46 -2.00 -32.98 10.22
CA ALA A 46 -1.52 -33.46 11.52
C ALA A 46 -1.93 -32.52 12.67
N ALA A 47 -2.03 -31.21 12.38
CA ALA A 47 -2.56 -30.20 13.29
C ALA A 47 -4.10 -30.10 13.30
N LYS A 48 -4.81 -31.03 12.66
CA LYS A 48 -6.28 -31.08 12.55
C LYS A 48 -6.89 -29.82 11.91
N VAL A 49 -6.16 -29.20 10.98
CA VAL A 49 -6.65 -28.07 10.20
C VAL A 49 -7.32 -28.61 8.94
N GLU A 50 -8.53 -28.12 8.64
CA GLU A 50 -9.19 -28.39 7.37
C GLU A 50 -8.48 -27.64 6.24
N VAL A 51 -8.12 -28.34 5.16
CA VAL A 51 -7.29 -27.77 4.09
C VAL A 51 -8.10 -27.70 2.80
N THR A 52 -8.01 -26.57 2.11
CA THR A 52 -8.46 -26.42 0.73
C THR A 52 -7.32 -25.82 -0.09
N ILE A 53 -6.96 -26.44 -1.20
CA ILE A 53 -5.99 -25.90 -2.15
C ILE A 53 -6.74 -25.08 -3.18
N LEU A 54 -6.38 -23.80 -3.33
CA LEU A 54 -6.97 -22.86 -4.26
C LEU A 54 -5.98 -22.58 -5.39
N THR A 55 -6.36 -22.86 -6.64
CA THR A 55 -5.52 -22.54 -7.79
C THR A 55 -5.51 -21.03 -8.06
N ALA A 56 -4.39 -20.49 -8.53
CA ALA A 56 -4.36 -19.10 -8.97
C ALA A 56 -5.10 -18.93 -10.31
N PRO A 57 -5.73 -17.77 -10.55
CA PRO A 57 -6.39 -17.47 -11.82
C PRO A 57 -5.41 -17.48 -13.01
N SER A 58 -5.90 -17.81 -14.21
CA SER A 58 -5.18 -17.60 -15.48
C SER A 58 -4.90 -16.10 -15.74
N VAL A 59 -3.92 -15.80 -16.61
CA VAL A 59 -3.51 -14.44 -16.99
C VAL A 59 -3.75 -14.19 -18.49
N CYS A 60 -3.85 -12.93 -18.93
CA CYS A 60 -4.20 -12.61 -20.31
C CYS A 60 -3.03 -12.85 -21.28
N THR A 61 -3.16 -13.85 -22.14
CA THR A 61 -2.21 -14.14 -23.22
C THR A 61 -2.48 -13.35 -24.50
N LYS A 62 -3.74 -12.92 -24.72
CA LYS A 62 -4.13 -12.12 -25.90
C LYS A 62 -3.50 -10.73 -25.90
N LYS A 63 -3.49 -10.05 -24.74
CA LYS A 63 -2.87 -8.72 -24.58
C LYS A 63 -1.35 -8.82 -24.37
N TYR A 64 -0.87 -9.96 -23.88
CA TYR A 64 0.54 -10.19 -23.59
C TYR A 64 0.96 -11.62 -23.99
N PRO A 65 1.26 -11.84 -25.29
CA PRO A 65 1.66 -13.15 -25.80
C PRO A 65 2.89 -13.74 -25.09
N ALA A 66 3.73 -12.89 -24.51
CA ALA A 66 4.89 -13.27 -23.69
C ALA A 66 4.52 -14.14 -22.47
N TYR A 67 3.27 -14.09 -21.98
CA TYR A 67 2.80 -14.91 -20.85
C TYR A 67 2.26 -16.29 -21.26
N ALA A 68 2.33 -16.69 -22.53
CA ALA A 68 1.90 -18.04 -22.94
C ALA A 68 2.64 -19.16 -22.17
N ARG A 69 3.97 -19.01 -22.00
CA ARG A 69 4.77 -19.92 -21.17
C ARG A 69 4.32 -19.89 -19.71
N TYR A 70 3.89 -18.74 -19.22
CA TYR A 70 3.43 -18.56 -17.85
C TYR A 70 2.10 -19.28 -17.60
N VAL A 71 1.12 -19.16 -18.50
CA VAL A 71 -0.14 -19.90 -18.45
C VAL A 71 0.09 -21.40 -18.50
N SER A 72 1.02 -21.86 -19.34
CA SER A 72 1.41 -23.28 -19.39
C SER A 72 1.93 -23.79 -18.04
N VAL A 73 2.84 -23.06 -17.39
CA VAL A 73 3.36 -23.43 -16.06
C VAL A 73 2.25 -23.45 -15.01
N MET A 74 1.36 -22.46 -15.04
CA MET A 74 0.22 -22.39 -14.11
C MET A 74 -0.76 -23.55 -14.29
N GLY A 75 -1.03 -23.96 -15.52
CA GLY A 75 -1.87 -25.12 -15.80
C GLY A 75 -1.27 -26.41 -15.27
N GLU A 76 0.05 -26.58 -15.39
CA GLU A 76 0.76 -27.74 -14.85
C GLU A 76 0.76 -27.74 -13.31
N MET A 77 0.96 -26.58 -12.68
CA MET A 77 0.85 -26.45 -11.23
C MET A 77 -0.56 -26.73 -10.72
N ALA A 78 -1.59 -26.30 -11.46
CA ALA A 78 -2.99 -26.59 -11.14
C ALA A 78 -3.29 -28.08 -11.23
N ALA A 79 -2.78 -28.76 -12.25
CA ALA A 79 -2.90 -30.23 -12.36
C ALA A 79 -2.20 -30.94 -11.19
N GLU A 80 -1.01 -30.49 -10.79
CA GLU A 80 -0.28 -31.07 -9.66
C GLU A 80 -0.96 -30.79 -8.32
N ALA A 81 -1.45 -29.56 -8.10
CA ALA A 81 -2.22 -29.21 -6.92
C ALA A 81 -3.50 -30.05 -6.80
N ARG A 82 -4.19 -30.30 -7.92
CA ARG A 82 -5.35 -31.20 -7.98
C ARG A 82 -4.98 -32.62 -7.58
N LYS A 83 -3.87 -33.14 -8.10
CA LYS A 83 -3.36 -34.47 -7.76
C LYS A 83 -3.05 -34.60 -6.27
N VAL A 84 -2.31 -33.63 -5.71
CA VAL A 84 -2.01 -33.60 -4.26
C VAL A 84 -3.29 -33.51 -3.44
N ALA A 85 -4.27 -32.70 -3.85
CA ALA A 85 -5.53 -32.60 -3.14
C ALA A 85 -6.29 -33.93 -3.10
N GLN A 86 -6.34 -34.65 -4.23
CA GLN A 86 -6.97 -35.96 -4.34
C GLN A 86 -6.25 -37.01 -3.48
N GLU A 87 -4.93 -37.10 -3.57
CA GLU A 87 -4.15 -38.11 -2.86
C GLU A 87 -4.11 -37.87 -1.35
N GLU A 88 -4.10 -36.60 -0.91
CA GLU A 88 -4.13 -36.24 0.51
C GLU A 88 -5.57 -36.08 1.04
N GLY A 89 -6.59 -36.22 0.21
CA GLY A 89 -8.01 -36.12 0.61
C GLY A 89 -8.37 -34.76 1.21
N VAL A 90 -8.00 -33.66 0.54
CA VAL A 90 -8.29 -32.27 0.96
C VAL A 90 -9.10 -31.54 -0.10
N GLY A 91 -9.74 -30.44 0.27
CA GLY A 91 -10.53 -29.63 -0.66
C GLY A 91 -9.67 -29.09 -1.81
N PHE A 92 -10.27 -28.94 -2.98
CA PHE A 92 -9.64 -28.34 -4.16
C PHE A 92 -10.59 -27.36 -4.83
N ALA A 93 -10.19 -26.10 -4.91
CA ALA A 93 -10.94 -25.01 -5.52
C ALA A 93 -10.21 -24.54 -6.78
N ASP A 94 -10.83 -24.76 -7.94
CA ASP A 94 -10.22 -24.46 -9.24
C ASP A 94 -10.67 -23.11 -9.81
N CYS A 95 -9.78 -22.11 -9.73
CA CYS A 95 -9.97 -20.80 -10.36
C CYS A 95 -9.33 -20.70 -11.75
N PHE A 96 -8.39 -21.59 -12.06
CA PHE A 96 -7.57 -21.51 -13.26
C PHE A 96 -8.38 -21.89 -14.50
N THR A 97 -9.02 -23.08 -14.48
CA THR A 97 -9.78 -23.59 -15.63
C THR A 97 -10.97 -22.70 -16.04
N PRO A 98 -11.83 -22.23 -15.12
CA PRO A 98 -12.95 -21.38 -15.50
C PRO A 98 -12.51 -20.08 -16.15
N LEU A 99 -11.43 -19.47 -15.64
CA LEU A 99 -10.95 -18.20 -16.15
C LEU A 99 -10.23 -18.33 -17.49
N LEU A 100 -9.50 -19.42 -17.70
CA LEU A 100 -8.91 -19.75 -19.01
C LEU A 100 -10.02 -19.93 -20.07
N ALA A 101 -11.10 -20.63 -19.72
CA ALA A 101 -12.24 -20.81 -20.62
C ALA A 101 -12.98 -19.49 -20.93
N MET A 102 -13.10 -18.59 -19.94
CA MET A 102 -13.64 -17.24 -20.15
C MET A 102 -12.74 -16.41 -21.07
N GLU A 103 -11.42 -16.51 -20.93
CA GLU A 103 -10.47 -15.82 -21.81
C GLU A 103 -10.61 -16.29 -23.26
N ASP A 104 -10.71 -17.60 -23.50
CA ASP A 104 -10.92 -18.18 -24.83
C ASP A 104 -12.18 -17.61 -25.51
N LYS A 105 -13.26 -17.47 -24.73
CA LYS A 105 -14.57 -16.94 -25.18
C LYS A 105 -14.66 -15.41 -25.22
N HIS A 106 -13.63 -14.69 -24.80
CA HIS A 106 -13.65 -13.22 -24.64
C HIS A 106 -14.71 -12.72 -23.64
N GLU A 107 -15.01 -13.51 -22.61
CA GLU A 107 -16.01 -13.22 -21.57
C GLU A 107 -15.38 -12.57 -20.31
N VAL A 108 -14.07 -12.29 -20.33
CA VAL A 108 -13.34 -11.69 -19.21
C VAL A 108 -12.41 -10.58 -19.68
N ASP A 109 -12.57 -9.41 -19.05
CA ASP A 109 -11.58 -8.34 -19.10
C ASP A 109 -10.54 -8.53 -18.00
N PHE A 110 -9.29 -8.24 -18.33
CA PHE A 110 -8.19 -8.24 -17.37
C PHE A 110 -7.90 -6.82 -16.89
N THR A 111 -7.34 -6.71 -15.68
CA THR A 111 -6.76 -5.46 -15.20
C THR A 111 -5.64 -5.01 -16.13
N THR A 112 -5.20 -3.80 -15.85
CA THR A 112 -4.38 -2.95 -16.68
C THR A 112 -2.96 -3.50 -16.83
N ASP A 113 -2.54 -4.31 -15.87
CA ASP A 113 -1.31 -5.09 -15.87
C ASP A 113 -1.35 -6.31 -16.81
N GLY A 114 -2.52 -6.67 -17.34
CA GLY A 114 -2.71 -7.87 -18.16
C GLY A 114 -2.60 -9.19 -17.43
N LEU A 115 -2.33 -9.14 -16.13
CA LEU A 115 -2.00 -10.29 -15.33
C LEU A 115 -3.23 -10.74 -14.55
N HIS A 116 -3.94 -9.81 -13.91
CA HIS A 116 -5.08 -10.20 -13.08
C HIS A 116 -6.39 -10.06 -13.87
N PRO A 117 -7.35 -10.99 -13.74
CA PRO A 117 -8.72 -10.71 -14.16
C PRO A 117 -9.23 -9.47 -13.44
N ASN A 118 -10.15 -8.72 -14.08
CA ASN A 118 -10.76 -7.57 -13.43
C ASN A 118 -11.32 -7.97 -12.06
N ARG A 119 -11.37 -7.02 -11.12
CA ARG A 119 -11.70 -7.31 -9.72
C ARG A 119 -13.08 -7.97 -9.55
N ALA A 120 -14.03 -7.69 -10.44
CA ALA A 120 -15.35 -8.28 -10.40
C ALA A 120 -15.31 -9.77 -10.78
N VAL A 121 -14.66 -10.12 -11.90
CA VAL A 121 -14.55 -11.50 -12.38
C VAL A 121 -13.58 -12.31 -11.52
N GLY A 122 -12.38 -11.79 -11.25
CA GLY A 122 -11.36 -12.51 -10.48
C GLY A 122 -11.79 -12.88 -9.07
N ALA A 123 -12.31 -11.91 -8.31
CA ALA A 123 -12.82 -12.19 -6.97
C ALA A 123 -14.01 -13.15 -6.99
N ARG A 124 -14.81 -13.09 -8.06
CA ARG A 124 -15.98 -13.94 -8.22
C ARG A 124 -15.62 -15.37 -8.56
N THR A 125 -14.72 -15.59 -9.51
CA THR A 125 -14.21 -16.93 -9.85
C THR A 125 -13.60 -17.61 -8.63
N MET A 126 -12.86 -16.88 -7.80
CA MET A 126 -12.34 -17.42 -6.54
C MET A 126 -13.43 -17.77 -5.53
N ALA A 127 -14.46 -16.94 -5.42
CA ALA A 127 -15.59 -17.20 -4.53
C ALA A 127 -16.40 -18.43 -4.97
N ASP A 128 -16.70 -18.53 -6.27
CA ASP A 128 -17.46 -19.66 -6.84
C ASP A 128 -16.66 -20.97 -6.69
N ALA A 129 -15.35 -20.96 -6.99
CA ALA A 129 -14.49 -22.13 -6.81
C ALA A 129 -14.43 -22.63 -5.36
N LEU A 130 -14.43 -21.72 -4.38
CA LEU A 130 -14.47 -22.08 -2.95
C LEU A 130 -15.85 -22.61 -2.54
N GLN A 131 -16.94 -22.02 -3.04
CA GLN A 131 -18.29 -22.50 -2.77
C GLN A 131 -18.50 -23.92 -3.30
N ASP A 132 -18.04 -24.18 -4.53
CA ASP A 132 -18.08 -25.50 -5.15
C ASP A 132 -17.24 -26.50 -4.34
N ALA A 133 -16.02 -26.14 -3.96
CA ALA A 133 -15.13 -27.00 -3.18
C ALA A 133 -15.68 -27.33 -1.77
N TRP A 134 -16.46 -26.43 -1.18
CA TRP A 134 -17.04 -26.59 0.16
C TRP A 134 -18.48 -27.13 0.14
N GLY A 135 -19.05 -27.40 -1.04
CA GLY A 135 -20.39 -27.98 -1.18
C GLY A 135 -21.53 -27.01 -0.87
N PHE A 136 -21.29 -25.69 -0.91
CA PHE A 136 -22.34 -24.67 -0.86
C PHE A 136 -23.00 -24.57 -2.25
N GLY A 137 -23.78 -25.59 -2.62
CA GLY A 137 -24.34 -25.73 -3.96
C GLY A 137 -25.25 -24.56 -4.35
N LEU A 138 -24.70 -23.61 -5.10
CA LEU A 138 -25.24 -22.83 -6.22
C LEU A 138 -24.24 -21.71 -6.58
N PRO A 139 -23.80 -21.55 -7.84
CA PRO A 139 -23.05 -20.36 -8.24
C PRO A 139 -23.91 -19.11 -8.00
N LEU A 140 -23.31 -18.05 -7.48
CA LEU A 140 -23.99 -16.78 -7.18
C LEU A 140 -24.72 -16.24 -8.47
N ALA A 141 -26.04 -16.31 -8.53
CA ALA A 141 -26.78 -15.94 -9.75
C ALA A 141 -26.74 -14.42 -10.08
N GLY A 142 -26.52 -14.06 -11.35
CA GLY A 142 -26.77 -12.71 -11.91
C GLY A 142 -25.59 -12.05 -12.63
N GLU A 143 -25.87 -11.23 -13.66
CA GLU A 143 -24.91 -10.28 -14.23
C GLU A 143 -24.51 -9.28 -13.14
N GLY A 144 -23.22 -9.22 -12.82
CA GLY A 144 -22.68 -8.34 -11.78
C GLY A 144 -22.69 -6.87 -12.20
N THR A 145 -23.87 -6.25 -12.28
CA THR A 145 -24.00 -4.79 -12.26
C THR A 145 -24.90 -4.33 -11.11
N ALA A 146 -24.36 -3.39 -10.32
CA ALA A 146 -25.05 -2.44 -9.45
C ALA A 146 -25.77 -2.89 -8.14
N ARG A 147 -25.32 -2.23 -7.06
CA ARG A 147 -26.02 -1.87 -5.80
C ARG A 147 -26.54 -3.02 -4.91
N ARG A 148 -25.88 -3.18 -3.74
CA ARG A 148 -26.44 -3.88 -2.57
C ARG A 148 -27.82 -3.29 -2.22
N LYS A 149 -28.89 -4.07 -2.41
CA LYS A 149 -30.08 -3.99 -1.56
C LYS A 149 -29.76 -4.65 -0.22
N ALA A 150 -30.27 -4.06 0.85
CA ALA A 150 -30.05 -4.50 2.22
C ALA A 150 -30.45 -5.97 2.44
N TRP A 151 -29.66 -6.66 3.26
CA TRP A 151 -29.93 -8.02 3.74
C TRP A 151 -31.19 -8.04 4.61
N PRO A 152 -32.15 -8.98 4.42
CA PRO A 152 -33.33 -9.04 5.27
C PRO A 152 -32.98 -9.55 6.66
N SER A 153 -33.46 -8.84 7.68
CA SER A 153 -33.33 -9.15 9.10
C SER A 153 -34.13 -10.41 9.47
N GLY A 154 -33.44 -11.55 9.50
CA GLY A 154 -33.92 -12.80 10.09
C GLY A 154 -33.41 -12.96 11.52
N LYS A 155 -34.30 -13.25 12.46
CA LYS A 155 -34.10 -13.29 13.93
C LYS A 155 -32.89 -14.13 14.36
N ALA A 156 -32.05 -13.54 15.20
CA ALA A 156 -30.92 -14.19 15.85
C ALA A 156 -31.40 -15.25 16.87
N ALA A 157 -30.81 -16.44 16.81
CA ALA A 157 -30.78 -17.35 17.95
C ALA A 157 -29.75 -16.81 18.95
N THR A 158 -30.19 -16.58 20.18
CA THR A 158 -29.38 -16.11 21.32
C THR A 158 -28.30 -17.13 21.71
N PRO A 159 -27.01 -16.76 21.72
CA PRO A 159 -25.99 -17.52 22.43
C PRO A 159 -25.96 -17.08 23.89
N THR A 160 -26.03 -18.05 24.80
CA THR A 160 -25.84 -17.89 26.24
C THR A 160 -24.46 -17.35 26.56
N SER A 161 -24.44 -16.38 27.47
CA SER A 161 -23.30 -15.59 27.90
C SER A 161 -22.25 -16.39 28.69
N THR A 162 -20.99 -16.25 28.31
CA THR A 162 -19.89 -16.09 29.26
C THR A 162 -19.08 -14.86 28.86
N SER A 163 -18.86 -13.99 29.83
CA SER A 163 -18.50 -12.58 29.70
C SER A 163 -17.08 -12.34 29.17
N ALA A 164 -16.95 -11.73 28.00
CA ALA A 164 -15.79 -10.94 27.62
C ALA A 164 -15.95 -9.49 28.15
N PRO A 165 -14.86 -8.78 28.52
CA PRO A 165 -14.96 -7.40 28.98
C PRO A 165 -15.54 -6.52 27.89
N ALA A 166 -16.44 -5.61 28.27
CA ALA A 166 -17.19 -4.74 27.39
C ALA A 166 -16.31 -4.09 26.33
N ALA A 167 -16.62 -4.34 25.05
CA ALA A 167 -16.18 -3.47 23.97
C ALA A 167 -16.75 -2.08 24.25
N ASN A 168 -15.88 -1.11 24.49
CA ASN A 168 -16.27 0.29 24.60
C ASN A 168 -17.13 0.65 23.38
N GLN A 169 -18.30 1.23 23.65
CA GLN A 169 -19.14 1.82 22.62
C GLN A 169 -18.32 2.81 21.78
N PRO A 170 -18.67 3.03 20.50
CA PRO A 170 -18.07 4.11 19.72
C PRO A 170 -18.09 5.38 20.56
N VAL A 171 -16.91 5.95 20.83
CA VAL A 171 -16.79 7.23 21.54
C VAL A 171 -17.63 8.23 20.74
N PRO A 172 -18.76 8.72 21.28
CA PRO A 172 -19.56 9.72 20.58
C PRO A 172 -18.72 10.98 20.41
N PHE A 173 -19.02 11.78 19.39
CA PHE A 173 -18.52 13.15 19.31
C PHE A 173 -18.69 13.83 20.68
N ALA A 174 -17.59 14.14 21.37
CA ALA A 174 -17.60 15.23 22.33
C ALA A 174 -17.68 16.51 21.51
N GLY A 175 -18.91 16.86 21.12
CA GLY A 175 -19.22 17.93 20.17
C GLY A 175 -20.35 17.54 19.23
N ASN A 176 -21.45 17.01 19.76
CA ASN A 176 -22.63 16.71 18.93
C ASN A 176 -23.48 17.98 18.78
N ASP A 177 -23.20 18.77 17.75
CA ASP A 177 -24.15 19.79 17.25
C ASP A 177 -25.23 19.16 16.33
N GLY A 178 -25.26 17.83 16.21
CA GLY A 178 -26.22 17.08 15.40
C GLY A 178 -25.89 17.07 13.89
N ARG A 179 -24.75 17.61 13.44
CA ARG A 179 -24.39 17.58 12.02
C ARG A 179 -23.83 16.22 11.60
N LYS A 180 -24.38 15.65 10.52
CA LYS A 180 -23.82 14.47 9.85
C LYS A 180 -22.49 14.83 9.17
N VAL A 181 -21.42 14.14 9.56
CA VAL A 181 -20.12 14.20 8.89
C VAL A 181 -20.18 13.27 7.67
N GLU A 182 -20.37 13.84 6.48
CA GLU A 182 -20.47 13.10 5.22
C GLU A 182 -19.25 13.33 4.32
N TRP A 183 -18.93 12.31 3.52
CA TRP A 183 -17.84 12.37 2.56
C TRP A 183 -18.23 13.19 1.33
N ASP A 184 -17.41 14.17 0.99
CA ASP A 184 -17.55 15.00 -0.20
C ASP A 184 -16.57 14.52 -1.28
N ASN A 185 -17.09 14.08 -2.43
CA ASN A 185 -16.27 13.74 -3.59
C ASN A 185 -15.77 15.02 -4.27
N ILE A 186 -14.45 15.23 -4.27
CA ILE A 186 -13.83 16.43 -4.84
C ILE A 186 -12.98 16.16 -6.09
N THR A 187 -13.09 14.96 -6.67
CA THR A 187 -12.28 14.51 -7.80
C THR A 187 -12.32 15.49 -8.97
N GLY A 188 -13.53 15.92 -9.37
CA GLY A 188 -13.71 16.94 -10.40
C GLY A 188 -12.97 16.64 -11.70
N ASN A 189 -12.26 17.63 -12.24
CA ASN A 189 -11.53 17.53 -13.52
C ASN A 189 -10.03 17.18 -13.36
N VAL A 190 -9.60 16.68 -12.19
CA VAL A 190 -8.18 16.39 -11.92
C VAL A 190 -7.59 15.43 -12.96
N GLY A 191 -6.36 15.69 -13.39
CA GLY A 191 -5.63 14.84 -14.34
C GLY A 191 -6.09 14.90 -15.80
N GLY A 192 -7.02 15.79 -16.17
CA GLY A 192 -7.48 15.92 -17.56
C GLY A 192 -8.22 14.67 -18.04
N ASP A 193 -8.04 14.27 -19.31
CA ASP A 193 -8.87 13.24 -19.93
C ASP A 193 -8.41 11.80 -19.68
N LYS A 194 -7.11 11.59 -19.41
CA LYS A 194 -6.51 10.26 -19.25
C LYS A 194 -5.53 10.24 -18.10
N TRP A 195 -5.53 9.14 -17.35
CA TRP A 195 -4.57 8.88 -16.29
C TRP A 195 -3.71 7.67 -16.64
N GLY A 196 -2.49 7.66 -16.13
CA GLY A 196 -1.59 6.52 -16.14
C GLY A 196 -1.92 5.51 -15.04
N ILE A 197 -1.16 4.41 -15.03
CA ILE A 197 -1.32 3.33 -14.03
C ILE A 197 -1.09 3.88 -12.62
N GLY A 198 -2.12 3.87 -11.79
CA GLY A 198 -2.13 4.40 -10.43
C GLY A 198 -3.17 5.49 -10.23
N GLY A 199 -3.65 6.14 -11.29
CA GLY A 199 -4.59 7.25 -11.19
C GLY A 199 -4.04 8.41 -10.37
N VAL A 200 -4.81 8.88 -9.39
CA VAL A 200 -4.34 9.84 -8.39
C VAL A 200 -3.37 9.14 -7.44
N THR A 201 -2.12 9.60 -7.40
CA THR A 201 -1.04 8.96 -6.65
C THR A 201 -0.76 9.66 -5.32
N LEU A 202 -1.01 10.97 -5.23
CA LEU A 202 -0.90 11.74 -4.00
C LEU A 202 -1.83 12.95 -3.98
N VAL A 203 -2.18 13.41 -2.78
CA VAL A 203 -2.74 14.74 -2.51
C VAL A 203 -1.91 15.40 -1.42
N ALA A 204 -1.59 16.68 -1.58
CA ALA A 204 -0.75 17.45 -0.67
C ALA A 204 -1.25 18.89 -0.52
N PRO A 205 -1.79 19.29 0.64
CA PRO A 205 -2.04 20.69 0.97
C PRO A 205 -0.74 21.50 0.91
N ILE A 206 -0.79 22.69 0.33
CA ILE A 206 0.37 23.58 0.28
C ILE A 206 0.46 24.29 1.66
N PRO A 207 1.59 24.17 2.39
CA PRO A 207 1.73 24.79 3.71
C PRO A 207 1.45 26.30 3.68
N GLY A 208 0.69 26.80 4.66
CA GLY A 208 0.35 28.22 4.76
C GLY A 208 -0.57 28.75 3.65
N SER A 209 -1.10 27.89 2.78
CA SER A 209 -1.93 28.26 1.64
C SER A 209 -3.34 27.69 1.74
N LYS A 210 -4.26 28.29 0.97
CA LYS A 210 -5.62 27.77 0.72
C LYS A 210 -5.66 26.86 -0.50
N GLU A 211 -4.52 26.42 -1.01
CA GLU A 211 -4.40 25.55 -2.17
C GLU A 211 -3.84 24.18 -1.82
N MET A 212 -4.11 23.20 -2.68
CA MET A 212 -3.55 21.86 -2.59
C MET A 212 -3.13 21.35 -3.96
N LEU A 213 -2.18 20.42 -3.95
CA LEU A 213 -1.70 19.72 -5.12
C LEU A 213 -2.27 18.29 -5.15
N ALA A 214 -2.55 17.80 -6.34
CA ALA A 214 -2.80 16.40 -6.63
C ALA A 214 -1.78 15.93 -7.67
N GLY A 215 -1.12 14.81 -7.38
CA GLY A 215 -0.30 14.09 -8.34
C GLY A 215 -1.12 13.02 -9.04
N VAL A 216 -1.00 12.97 -10.36
CA VAL A 216 -1.70 12.00 -11.21
C VAL A 216 -0.67 11.32 -12.10
N ALA A 217 -0.69 9.98 -12.08
CA ALA A 217 0.15 9.17 -12.95
C ALA A 217 -0.01 9.60 -14.41
N ASP A 218 1.10 9.86 -15.11
CA ASP A 218 1.18 10.30 -16.51
C ASP A 218 0.37 11.57 -16.86
N ALA A 219 -0.12 12.30 -15.86
CA ALA A 219 -0.84 13.57 -16.02
C ALA A 219 -0.31 14.68 -15.09
N GLY A 220 0.79 14.43 -14.38
CA GLY A 220 1.54 15.45 -13.63
C GLY A 220 0.86 15.96 -12.35
N LEU A 221 1.19 17.19 -11.96
CA LEU A 221 0.69 17.91 -10.81
C LEU A 221 -0.41 18.92 -11.19
N TRP A 222 -1.48 18.88 -10.41
CA TRP A 222 -2.64 19.74 -10.53
C TRP A 222 -2.87 20.48 -9.23
N SER A 223 -3.25 21.75 -9.32
CA SER A 223 -3.58 22.62 -8.18
C SER A 223 -5.08 22.86 -8.09
N SER A 224 -5.59 23.02 -6.89
CA SER A 224 -6.97 23.44 -6.64
C SER A 224 -7.05 24.20 -5.32
N GLU A 225 -7.96 25.16 -5.23
CA GLU A 225 -8.34 25.74 -3.94
C GLU A 225 -8.94 24.64 -3.05
N ILE A 226 -8.62 24.66 -1.76
CA ILE A 226 -9.02 23.67 -0.77
C ILE A 226 -10.55 23.68 -0.62
N GLY A 227 -11.19 22.66 -1.19
CA GLY A 227 -12.65 22.50 -1.23
C GLY A 227 -13.29 22.74 -2.61
N SER A 228 -12.51 23.20 -3.59
CA SER A 228 -12.94 23.29 -4.98
C SER A 228 -12.82 21.93 -5.69
N ARG A 229 -13.71 21.68 -6.66
CA ARG A 229 -13.63 20.54 -7.60
C ARG A 229 -12.97 20.93 -8.93
N LYS A 230 -12.48 22.17 -9.05
CA LYS A 230 -11.83 22.70 -10.25
C LYS A 230 -10.32 22.68 -10.06
N TRP A 231 -9.69 21.77 -10.76
CA TRP A 231 -8.25 21.57 -10.77
C TRP A 231 -7.64 22.23 -12.01
N LYS A 232 -6.47 22.85 -11.83
CA LYS A 232 -5.66 23.44 -12.89
C LYS A 232 -4.28 22.78 -12.89
N MET A 233 -3.89 22.21 -14.03
CA MET A 233 -2.53 21.67 -14.20
C MET A 233 -1.51 22.79 -14.01
N LEU A 234 -0.45 22.52 -13.25
CA LEU A 234 0.65 23.49 -13.12
C LEU A 234 1.37 23.63 -14.48
N ALA A 235 1.80 24.86 -14.82
CA ALA A 235 2.33 25.14 -16.16
C ALA A 235 3.56 24.29 -16.51
N GLY A 236 4.48 24.14 -15.56
CA GLY A 236 5.70 23.33 -15.72
C GLY A 236 5.48 21.83 -15.60
N SER A 237 4.26 21.40 -15.21
CA SER A 237 3.97 20.00 -14.93
C SER A 237 4.07 19.07 -16.15
N LYS A 238 4.17 19.60 -17.36
CA LYS A 238 4.43 18.78 -18.56
C LYS A 238 5.72 17.96 -18.44
N ALA A 239 6.71 18.47 -17.69
CA ALA A 239 7.94 17.73 -17.40
C ALA A 239 7.70 16.45 -16.55
N LEU A 240 6.59 16.41 -15.81
CA LEU A 240 6.22 15.33 -14.89
C LEU A 240 5.19 14.36 -15.50
N ALA A 241 4.73 14.60 -16.73
CA ALA A 241 3.64 13.85 -17.37
C ALA A 241 4.08 12.48 -17.93
N LYS A 242 5.25 11.98 -17.54
CA LYS A 242 5.78 10.65 -17.89
C LYS A 242 6.33 10.01 -16.62
N GLY A 243 5.46 9.35 -15.88
CA GLY A 243 5.75 8.79 -14.57
C GLY A 243 4.71 9.16 -13.52
N LYS A 244 5.02 8.81 -12.27
CA LYS A 244 4.07 8.87 -11.15
C LYS A 244 4.62 9.78 -10.06
N PRO A 245 4.08 10.99 -9.88
CA PRO A 245 4.40 11.79 -8.71
C PRO A 245 4.12 10.98 -7.45
N ASN A 246 5.13 10.75 -6.62
CA ASN A 246 5.06 9.83 -5.49
C ASN A 246 5.18 10.58 -4.16
N GLN A 247 6.03 11.61 -4.10
CA GLN A 247 6.22 12.47 -2.93
C GLN A 247 6.29 13.93 -3.34
N ILE A 248 5.80 14.82 -2.47
CA ILE A 248 6.15 16.24 -2.51
C ILE A 248 6.79 16.61 -1.17
N VAL A 249 7.93 17.30 -1.22
CA VAL A 249 8.58 17.89 -0.04
C VAL A 249 8.67 19.40 -0.27
N PHE A 250 7.99 20.17 0.56
CA PHE A 250 8.02 21.63 0.50
C PHE A 250 9.19 22.18 1.30
N ASP A 251 9.80 23.27 0.82
CA ASP A 251 10.63 24.10 1.67
C ASP A 251 9.75 24.75 2.76
N PRO A 252 10.10 24.58 4.05
CA PRO A 252 9.28 25.07 5.15
C PRO A 252 9.21 26.60 5.23
N LYS A 253 10.19 27.32 4.66
CA LYS A 253 10.23 28.80 4.66
C LYS A 253 9.55 29.38 3.43
N ASN A 254 9.54 28.66 2.31
CA ASN A 254 8.91 29.11 1.07
C ASN A 254 8.24 27.95 0.32
N PRO A 255 6.92 27.73 0.47
CA PRO A 255 6.22 26.62 -0.17
C PRO A 255 6.13 26.73 -1.71
N LYS A 256 6.58 27.82 -2.33
CA LYS A 256 6.80 27.88 -3.79
C LYS A 256 8.03 27.09 -4.23
N VAL A 257 8.96 26.83 -3.31
CA VAL A 257 10.10 25.93 -3.52
C VAL A 257 9.68 24.55 -3.02
N PHE A 258 9.61 23.57 -3.93
CA PHE A 258 9.30 22.20 -3.55
C PHE A 258 9.90 21.18 -4.50
N PHE A 259 9.99 19.96 -4.00
CA PHE A 259 10.63 18.83 -4.65
C PHE A 259 9.61 17.72 -4.89
N VAL A 260 9.71 17.07 -6.04
CA VAL A 260 8.78 16.02 -6.46
C VAL A 260 9.57 14.75 -6.76
N ALA A 261 9.44 13.74 -5.91
CA ALA A 261 9.97 12.41 -6.19
C ALA A 261 8.99 11.63 -7.04
N MET A 262 9.47 10.99 -8.10
CA MET A 262 8.68 10.27 -9.08
C MET A 262 9.06 8.78 -9.15
N ILE A 263 8.06 7.93 -9.35
CA ILE A 263 8.23 6.52 -9.69
C ILE A 263 8.03 6.33 -11.21
N GLY A 264 8.94 5.61 -11.85
CA GLY A 264 8.83 5.22 -13.27
C GLY A 264 9.05 6.38 -14.24
N GLY A 265 10.21 7.03 -14.19
CA GLY A 265 10.57 8.20 -15.00
C GLY A 265 11.74 8.97 -14.39
N PRO A 266 12.09 10.17 -14.91
CA PRO A 266 13.15 11.01 -14.34
C PRO A 266 12.85 11.29 -12.86
N GLY A 267 13.57 10.63 -11.95
CA GLY A 267 13.01 10.32 -10.63
C GLY A 267 12.88 11.49 -9.65
N LEU A 268 13.46 12.66 -9.89
CA LEU A 268 13.41 13.79 -8.96
C LEU A 268 13.40 15.14 -9.67
N PHE A 269 12.49 16.02 -9.26
CA PHE A 269 12.39 17.39 -9.75
C PHE A 269 12.31 18.40 -8.63
N LYS A 270 12.69 19.64 -8.93
CA LYS A 270 12.54 20.83 -8.09
C LYS A 270 11.84 21.93 -8.85
N THR A 271 11.00 22.70 -8.17
CA THR A 271 10.58 24.03 -8.63
C THR A 271 11.00 25.07 -7.61
N SER A 272 11.17 26.31 -8.07
CA SER A 272 11.42 27.48 -7.21
C SER A 272 10.36 28.57 -7.38
N ASP A 273 9.34 28.34 -8.22
CA ASP A 273 8.35 29.32 -8.66
C ASP A 273 6.90 28.84 -8.48
N GLY A 274 6.68 27.81 -7.65
CA GLY A 274 5.35 27.25 -7.41
C GLY A 274 4.87 26.30 -8.50
N GLY A 275 5.78 25.79 -9.34
CA GLY A 275 5.50 24.84 -10.40
C GLY A 275 5.19 25.46 -11.76
N GLU A 276 5.54 26.74 -11.95
CA GLU A 276 5.57 27.34 -13.28
C GLU A 276 6.67 26.69 -14.13
N THR A 277 7.82 26.39 -13.51
CA THR A 277 8.90 25.61 -14.11
C THR A 277 9.39 24.51 -13.16
N PHE A 278 9.96 23.44 -13.73
CA PHE A 278 10.60 22.35 -13.00
C PHE A 278 11.97 22.05 -13.58
N GLU A 279 12.96 21.93 -12.70
CA GLU A 279 14.31 21.46 -12.99
C GLU A 279 14.46 20.02 -12.51
N GLN A 280 15.02 19.14 -13.34
CA GLN A 280 15.34 17.78 -12.93
C GLN A 280 16.61 17.78 -12.09
N LEU A 281 16.58 17.09 -10.93
CA LEU A 281 17.76 16.92 -10.08
C LEU A 281 18.31 15.51 -10.23
N GLY A 282 19.57 15.42 -10.68
CA GLY A 282 20.23 14.14 -10.93
C GLY A 282 19.60 13.34 -12.08
N ASN A 283 20.10 12.11 -12.25
CA ASN A 283 19.58 11.17 -13.25
C ASN A 283 19.20 9.85 -12.57
N PHE A 284 17.94 9.75 -12.18
CA PHE A 284 17.39 8.60 -11.48
C PHE A 284 16.28 7.96 -12.30
N ASP A 285 16.17 6.63 -12.25
CA ASP A 285 15.10 5.89 -12.95
C ASP A 285 13.78 5.88 -12.17
N SER A 286 13.85 5.97 -10.84
CA SER A 286 12.69 5.86 -9.94
C SER A 286 13.08 6.19 -8.49
N VAL A 287 12.59 7.30 -7.94
CA VAL A 287 12.81 7.67 -6.53
C VAL A 287 11.60 7.26 -5.69
N ALA A 288 11.77 6.21 -4.89
CA ALA A 288 10.74 5.67 -4.02
C ALA A 288 10.50 6.52 -2.77
N GLY A 289 11.53 7.22 -2.29
CA GLY A 289 11.41 8.13 -1.18
C GLY A 289 12.50 9.20 -1.19
N LEU A 290 12.13 10.38 -0.68
CA LEU A 290 12.96 11.56 -0.60
C LEU A 290 12.91 12.10 0.83
N SER A 291 14.07 12.37 1.42
CA SER A 291 14.18 13.11 2.68
C SER A 291 15.07 14.33 2.45
N ILE A 292 14.65 15.48 2.95
CA ILE A 292 15.40 16.74 2.82
C ILE A 292 15.46 17.40 4.20
N SER A 293 16.66 17.83 4.59
CA SER A 293 16.85 18.75 5.70
C SER A 293 17.11 20.15 5.17
N PHE A 294 16.56 21.13 5.89
CA PHE A 294 16.67 22.54 5.57
C PHE A 294 17.39 23.29 6.69
N ASP A 295 18.11 24.35 6.35
CA ASP A 295 18.73 25.30 7.28
C ASP A 295 18.44 26.76 6.87
N ASP A 296 19.23 27.70 7.39
CA ASP A 296 19.08 29.12 7.04
C ASP A 296 19.45 29.48 5.61
N ASN A 297 20.25 28.64 4.96
CA ASN A 297 20.69 28.82 3.57
C ASN A 297 19.86 27.99 2.57
N GLY A 298 18.85 27.25 3.04
CA GLY A 298 17.96 26.44 2.22
C GLY A 298 18.21 24.94 2.40
N VAL A 299 18.36 24.20 1.30
CA VAL A 299 18.59 22.75 1.36
C VAL A 299 19.99 22.44 1.86
N LYS A 300 20.08 21.68 2.96
CA LYS A 300 21.34 21.26 3.57
C LYS A 300 21.74 19.84 3.17
N THR A 301 20.80 18.88 3.24
CA THR A 301 21.07 17.48 2.89
C THR A 301 19.83 16.87 2.26
N MET A 302 20.00 16.12 1.18
CA MET A 302 18.96 15.36 0.50
C MET A 302 19.35 13.89 0.44
N LEU A 303 18.41 13.00 0.76
CA LEU A 303 18.54 11.56 0.56
C LEU A 303 17.46 11.08 -0.42
N ALA A 304 17.86 10.34 -1.46
CA ALA A 304 16.98 9.72 -2.44
C ALA A 304 17.15 8.19 -2.40
N GLY A 305 16.09 7.48 -2.00
CA GLY A 305 16.02 6.02 -2.03
C GLY A 305 15.46 5.53 -3.36
N ILE A 306 16.14 4.58 -4.00
CA ILE A 306 15.84 4.15 -5.36
C ILE A 306 15.01 2.86 -5.35
N ALA A 307 13.91 2.88 -6.11
CA ALA A 307 13.04 1.70 -6.24
C ALA A 307 13.79 0.55 -6.94
N ASP A 308 13.48 -0.69 -6.53
CA ASP A 308 13.93 -1.92 -7.19
C ASP A 308 15.45 -2.08 -7.36
N LYS A 309 16.25 -1.30 -6.61
CA LYS A 309 17.71 -1.39 -6.57
C LYS A 309 18.20 -1.59 -5.15
N THR A 310 18.93 -2.67 -4.93
CA THR A 310 19.60 -2.92 -3.65
C THR A 310 20.74 -1.93 -3.46
N ARG A 311 21.08 -1.62 -2.20
CA ARG A 311 22.28 -0.83 -1.84
C ARG A 311 22.41 0.49 -2.62
N THR A 312 21.28 1.13 -2.91
CA THR A 312 21.21 2.35 -3.72
C THR A 312 20.42 3.44 -2.99
N VAL A 313 21.18 4.27 -2.27
CA VAL A 313 20.67 5.49 -1.61
C VAL A 313 21.62 6.60 -1.99
N TYR A 314 21.10 7.64 -2.63
CA TYR A 314 21.89 8.80 -3.01
C TYR A 314 21.79 9.89 -1.96
N CYS A 315 22.93 10.51 -1.64
CA CYS A 315 23.04 11.66 -0.76
C CYS A 315 23.54 12.87 -1.55
N SER A 316 22.96 14.03 -1.30
CA SER A 316 23.47 15.32 -1.79
C SER A 316 23.56 16.30 -0.63
N THR A 317 24.65 17.05 -0.58
CA THR A 317 24.92 18.10 0.41
C THR A 317 25.04 19.50 -0.21
N ASP A 318 24.72 19.62 -1.51
CA ASP A 318 24.86 20.85 -2.29
C ASP A 318 23.56 21.29 -2.99
N GLY A 319 22.42 20.89 -2.41
CA GLY A 319 21.09 21.24 -2.90
C GLY A 319 20.64 20.42 -4.12
N GLY A 320 21.21 19.22 -4.30
CA GLY A 320 20.84 18.29 -5.37
C GLY A 320 21.63 18.45 -6.66
N LYS A 321 22.73 19.22 -6.65
CA LYS A 321 23.60 19.43 -7.82
C LYS A 321 24.48 18.22 -8.07
N THR A 322 25.07 17.66 -7.02
CA THR A 322 25.84 16.42 -7.07
C THR A 322 25.30 15.40 -6.08
N TRP A 323 25.51 14.12 -6.39
CA TRP A 323 24.95 13.00 -5.65
C TRP A 323 25.98 11.87 -5.48
N GLU A 324 26.09 11.34 -4.27
CA GLU A 324 26.93 10.18 -3.93
C GLU A 324 26.06 9.01 -3.51
N ASN A 325 26.34 7.80 -4.01
CA ASN A 325 25.64 6.58 -3.54
C ASN A 325 26.23 6.08 -2.22
N ILE A 326 25.69 6.57 -1.10
CA ILE A 326 26.01 6.13 0.27
C ILE A 326 25.38 4.77 0.62
N GLY A 327 24.50 4.23 -0.23
CA GLY A 327 23.93 2.90 -0.06
C GLY A 327 24.92 1.76 -0.31
N LYS A 328 26.06 2.03 -0.97
CA LYS A 328 27.09 1.00 -1.24
C LYS A 328 27.67 0.38 0.03
N SER A 329 27.68 1.09 1.15
CA SER A 329 28.16 0.59 2.45
C SER A 329 27.09 -0.22 3.22
N LEU A 330 25.85 -0.32 2.71
CA LEU A 330 24.87 -1.25 3.27
C LEU A 330 25.37 -2.69 3.15
N PRO A 331 25.04 -3.59 4.11
CA PRO A 331 25.39 -4.99 4.03
C PRO A 331 24.94 -5.64 2.72
N GLU A 332 25.74 -6.59 2.22
CA GLU A 332 25.56 -7.18 0.89
C GLU A 332 24.15 -7.78 0.66
N LYS A 333 23.59 -8.38 1.71
CA LYS A 333 22.25 -8.98 1.68
C LYS A 333 21.12 -7.97 1.95
N ALA A 334 21.38 -6.68 2.16
CA ALA A 334 20.31 -5.72 2.38
C ALA A 334 19.41 -5.61 1.14
N ASN A 335 18.09 -5.56 1.35
CA ASN A 335 17.12 -5.41 0.27
C ASN A 335 17.15 -3.99 -0.34
N CYS A 336 16.19 -3.72 -1.24
CA CYS A 336 16.02 -2.41 -1.87
C CYS A 336 15.88 -1.31 -0.83
N ALA A 337 16.69 -0.26 -0.96
CA ALA A 337 16.82 0.78 0.04
C ALA A 337 15.91 1.98 -0.31
N THR A 338 14.73 2.05 0.29
CA THR A 338 13.71 3.08 0.00
C THR A 338 13.40 3.95 1.21
N ASP A 339 12.58 4.99 1.01
CA ASP A 339 12.02 5.82 2.09
C ASP A 339 13.07 6.25 3.13
N PRO A 340 14.20 6.87 2.71
CA PRO A 340 15.22 7.32 3.64
C PRO A 340 14.66 8.39 4.57
N VAL A 341 15.27 8.53 5.75
CA VAL A 341 14.93 9.52 6.76
C VAL A 341 16.20 10.19 7.24
N ILE A 342 16.21 11.52 7.25
CA ILE A 342 17.24 12.31 7.92
C ILE A 342 16.73 12.63 9.33
N LEU A 343 17.45 12.20 10.36
CA LEU A 343 17.16 12.53 11.75
C LEU A 343 18.00 13.72 12.24
N ASP A 344 19.27 13.75 11.82
CA ASP A 344 20.20 14.87 12.00
C ASP A 344 21.27 14.84 10.89
N GLU A 345 22.30 15.68 10.98
CA GLU A 345 23.37 15.81 9.96
C GLU A 345 24.16 14.51 9.69
N ARG A 346 24.19 13.60 10.67
CA ARG A 346 24.96 12.34 10.62
C ARG A 346 24.10 11.10 10.72
N THR A 347 22.91 11.23 11.30
CA THR A 347 22.04 10.10 11.59
C THR A 347 20.94 9.97 10.55
N PHE A 348 20.99 8.88 9.78
CA PHE A 348 19.94 8.54 8.82
C PHE A 348 19.35 7.16 9.09
N LEU A 349 18.10 6.96 8.66
CA LEU A 349 17.47 5.66 8.55
C LEU A 349 17.15 5.35 7.09
N VAL A 350 17.12 4.08 6.75
CA VAL A 350 16.60 3.62 5.46
C VAL A 350 15.80 2.33 5.62
N ASN A 351 14.69 2.25 4.89
CA ASN A 351 13.95 1.01 4.72
C ASN A 351 14.74 0.09 3.78
N ALA A 352 14.97 -1.15 4.18
CA ALA A 352 15.48 -2.20 3.29
C ALA A 352 14.49 -3.38 3.25
N ALA A 353 13.21 -3.09 3.04
CA ALA A 353 12.17 -4.08 2.80
C ALA A 353 11.92 -4.25 1.30
N GLY A 354 11.50 -5.45 0.86
CA GLY A 354 11.27 -5.70 -0.56
C GLY A 354 10.53 -7.00 -0.83
N SER A 355 10.40 -7.34 -2.12
CA SER A 355 9.80 -8.61 -2.55
C SER A 355 10.81 -9.75 -2.63
N ASN A 356 12.11 -9.45 -2.71
CA ASN A 356 13.15 -10.47 -2.76
C ASN A 356 13.37 -11.08 -1.36
N VAL A 357 12.85 -12.29 -1.17
CA VAL A 357 12.89 -13.03 0.10
C VAL A 357 14.25 -13.66 0.42
N GLU A 358 15.19 -13.68 -0.53
CA GLU A 358 16.57 -14.16 -0.30
C GLU A 358 17.46 -13.08 0.34
N LEU A 359 17.00 -11.82 0.29
CA LEU A 359 17.66 -10.67 0.89
C LEU A 359 17.10 -10.38 2.29
N SER A 360 17.95 -9.77 3.12
CA SER A 360 17.63 -9.32 4.46
C SER A 360 16.68 -8.12 4.42
N PHE A 361 15.51 -8.28 5.04
CA PHE A 361 14.60 -7.18 5.33
C PHE A 361 15.08 -6.35 6.51
N GLY A 362 14.68 -5.09 6.63
CA GLY A 362 14.82 -4.38 7.90
C GLY A 362 14.90 -2.88 7.79
N ILE A 363 15.26 -2.28 8.92
CA ILE A 363 15.62 -0.87 9.02
C ILE A 363 17.12 -0.80 9.25
N TYR A 364 17.80 0.00 8.45
CA TYR A 364 19.22 0.28 8.60
C TYR A 364 19.43 1.71 9.06
N ARG A 365 20.38 1.90 9.97
CA ARG A 365 20.74 3.19 10.56
C ARG A 365 22.23 3.46 10.38
N THR A 366 22.55 4.70 10.08
CA THR A 366 23.92 5.26 10.10
C THR A 366 24.01 6.34 11.17
N ASP A 367 25.20 6.55 11.73
CA ASP A 367 25.58 7.69 12.61
C ASP A 367 26.75 8.50 12.03
N ASP A 368 27.12 8.22 10.78
CA ASP A 368 28.30 8.73 10.11
C ASP A 368 28.01 9.09 8.66
N SER A 369 26.81 9.66 8.45
CA SER A 369 26.34 10.20 7.18
C SER A 369 26.36 9.17 6.03
N GLY A 370 26.18 7.89 6.36
CA GLY A 370 26.14 6.79 5.39
C GLY A 370 27.49 6.10 5.15
N SER A 371 28.54 6.43 5.89
CA SER A 371 29.83 5.73 5.78
C SER A 371 29.72 4.27 6.22
N THR A 372 28.97 4.02 7.30
CA THR A 372 28.63 2.69 7.79
C THR A 372 27.15 2.58 8.13
N TRP A 373 26.61 1.38 7.96
CA TRP A 373 25.22 1.06 8.27
C TRP A 373 25.12 -0.13 9.19
N ARG A 374 24.21 -0.06 10.16
CA ARG A 374 23.82 -1.20 11.00
C ARG A 374 22.33 -1.47 10.89
N ARG A 375 21.96 -2.75 10.91
CA ARG A 375 20.56 -3.16 10.97
C ARG A 375 20.05 -2.92 12.40
N VAL A 376 19.04 -2.08 12.56
CA VAL A 376 18.42 -1.73 13.86
C VAL A 376 17.05 -2.36 14.05
N SER A 377 16.49 -2.97 13.00
CA SER A 377 15.28 -3.78 13.07
C SER A 377 15.31 -4.85 12.00
N GLU A 378 14.83 -6.04 12.35
CA GLU A 378 14.59 -7.10 11.38
C GLU A 378 13.25 -6.97 10.66
N LEU A 379 12.36 -6.13 11.22
CA LEU A 379 11.07 -5.84 10.64
C LEU A 379 11.27 -4.87 9.47
N GLY A 380 10.82 -5.26 8.28
CA GLY A 380 10.84 -4.38 7.11
C GLY A 380 9.66 -3.41 7.14
N PRO A 381 9.88 -2.08 7.03
CA PRO A 381 8.79 -1.14 6.87
C PRO A 381 8.31 -1.01 5.42
N ILE A 382 7.21 -0.29 5.20
CA ILE A 382 6.71 0.08 3.88
C ILE A 382 6.14 1.49 3.90
N GLY A 383 6.45 2.27 2.85
CA GLY A 383 6.03 3.66 2.72
C GLY A 383 6.84 4.61 3.61
N ARG A 384 6.39 5.86 3.72
CA ARG A 384 7.09 6.90 4.48
C ARG A 384 6.71 6.88 5.95
N PRO A 385 7.65 7.01 6.89
CA PRO A 385 7.29 7.10 8.30
C PRO A 385 6.59 8.43 8.62
N LEU A 386 5.75 8.41 9.66
CA LEU A 386 5.30 9.61 10.34
C LEU A 386 6.32 9.92 11.44
N ILE A 387 6.92 11.11 11.38
CA ILE A 387 7.87 11.60 12.39
C ILE A 387 7.20 12.75 13.13
N MET A 388 7.07 12.59 14.45
CA MET A 388 6.46 13.58 15.34
C MET A 388 7.49 14.65 15.75
N PRO A 389 7.05 15.86 16.14
CA PRO A 389 7.96 16.94 16.57
C PRO A 389 8.86 16.59 17.76
N ASP A 390 8.42 15.67 18.62
CA ASP A 390 9.18 15.16 19.76
C ASP A 390 10.18 14.05 19.39
N GLY A 391 10.29 13.71 18.10
CA GLY A 391 11.20 12.71 17.57
C GLY A 391 10.65 11.28 17.58
N VAL A 392 9.40 11.06 18.01
CA VAL A 392 8.77 9.74 17.91
C VAL A 392 8.50 9.39 16.44
N ILE A 393 8.91 8.19 16.02
CA ILE A 393 8.77 7.71 14.65
C ILE A 393 7.76 6.58 14.61
N TYR A 394 6.73 6.69 13.77
CA TYR A 394 5.79 5.61 13.45
C TYR A 394 6.00 5.14 12.02
N TRP A 395 6.08 3.82 11.82
CA TRP A 395 6.28 3.23 10.50
C TRP A 395 5.37 2.01 10.28
N SER A 396 4.80 1.89 9.09
CA SER A 396 4.06 0.69 8.70
C SER A 396 4.98 -0.46 8.38
N ARG A 397 4.56 -1.67 8.73
CA ARG A 397 5.27 -2.91 8.41
C ARG A 397 4.84 -3.44 7.05
N ILE A 398 5.80 -3.98 6.31
CA ILE A 398 5.55 -4.67 5.03
C ILE A 398 4.53 -5.82 5.22
N TRP A 399 3.83 -6.16 4.12
CA TRP A 399 2.75 -7.17 4.11
C TRP A 399 1.60 -6.88 5.08
N SER A 400 1.36 -5.60 5.37
CA SER A 400 0.25 -5.16 6.21
C SER A 400 0.27 -5.80 7.62
N GLN A 401 1.48 -5.98 8.17
CA GLN A 401 1.67 -6.62 9.47
C GLN A 401 1.40 -5.68 10.66
N GLY A 402 0.98 -4.44 10.43
CA GLY A 402 0.66 -3.46 11.47
C GLY A 402 1.67 -2.31 11.54
N LEU A 403 1.62 -1.52 12.61
CA LEU A 403 2.55 -0.42 12.85
C LEU A 403 3.71 -0.85 13.77
N MET A 404 4.79 -0.09 13.71
CA MET A 404 5.88 -0.09 14.69
C MET A 404 6.27 1.34 15.03
N LYS A 405 6.88 1.54 16.19
CA LYS A 405 7.38 2.85 16.63
C LYS A 405 8.79 2.80 17.21
N SER A 406 9.49 3.92 17.09
CA SER A 406 10.74 4.21 17.79
C SER A 406 10.58 5.51 18.58
N THR A 407 11.18 5.53 19.78
CA THR A 407 11.19 6.71 20.69
C THR A 407 12.62 7.17 20.99
N ASP A 408 13.62 6.59 20.32
CA ASP A 408 15.05 6.75 20.60
C ASP A 408 15.84 7.01 19.31
N SER A 409 15.26 7.81 18.41
CA SER A 409 15.87 8.18 17.11
C SER A 409 16.22 6.97 16.23
N GLY A 410 15.29 6.01 16.17
CA GLY A 410 15.39 4.82 15.32
C GLY A 410 16.39 3.77 15.78
N LYS A 411 16.91 3.86 17.01
CA LYS A 411 17.86 2.87 17.55
C LYS A 411 17.18 1.56 17.90
N THR A 412 15.98 1.63 18.48
CA THR A 412 15.14 0.48 18.78
C THR A 412 13.70 0.67 18.29
N TRP A 413 13.02 -0.45 18.04
CA TRP A 413 11.68 -0.47 17.46
C TRP A 413 10.77 -1.41 18.24
N THR A 414 9.55 -0.94 18.53
CA THR A 414 8.50 -1.72 19.19
C THR A 414 7.31 -1.84 18.25
N THR A 415 6.74 -3.04 18.14
CA THR A 415 5.51 -3.23 17.36
C THR A 415 4.33 -2.67 18.13
N LEU A 416 3.40 -2.06 17.41
CA LEU A 416 2.12 -1.64 17.98
C LEU A 416 1.07 -2.68 17.62
N ASP A 417 0.33 -3.10 18.63
CA ASP A 417 -0.91 -3.85 18.45
C ASP A 417 -2.00 -2.89 17.96
N GLY A 418 -2.86 -3.38 17.06
CA GLY A 418 -3.93 -2.55 16.53
C GLY A 418 -4.41 -2.97 15.15
N VAL A 419 -5.54 -2.40 14.78
CA VAL A 419 -6.23 -2.69 13.51
C VAL A 419 -5.63 -1.93 12.33
N ILE A 420 -4.91 -0.83 12.58
CA ILE A 420 -4.32 0.01 11.55
C ILE A 420 -3.00 -0.57 11.05
N LYS A 421 -2.91 -0.69 9.73
CA LYS A 421 -1.80 -1.34 9.01
C LYS A 421 -1.05 -0.41 8.06
N LYS A 422 -1.57 0.81 7.87
CA LYS A 422 -0.99 1.88 7.04
C LYS A 422 -0.56 3.06 7.92
N ILE A 423 0.36 3.88 7.45
CA ILE A 423 0.89 5.02 8.21
C ILE A 423 -0.29 5.95 8.55
N PRO A 424 -0.49 6.28 9.85
CA PRO A 424 -1.51 7.23 10.24
C PRO A 424 -1.05 8.66 9.93
N ILE A 425 -1.99 9.59 9.97
CA ILE A 425 -1.70 11.03 9.98
C ILE A 425 -1.87 11.57 11.40
N ASN A 426 -1.05 12.56 11.76
CA ASN A 426 -1.24 13.34 12.98
C ASN A 426 -2.29 14.44 12.76
N LEU A 427 -3.13 14.66 13.76
CA LEU A 427 -4.07 15.76 13.87
C LEU A 427 -3.68 16.67 15.05
N PRO A 428 -4.18 17.92 15.09
CA PRO A 428 -3.97 18.79 16.24
C PRO A 428 -4.41 18.14 17.56
N GLY A 429 -3.64 18.41 18.62
CA GLY A 429 -3.88 17.87 19.96
C GLY A 429 -3.37 16.44 20.19
N GLY A 430 -2.41 15.96 19.38
CA GLY A 430 -1.79 14.64 19.56
C GLY A 430 -2.70 13.47 19.19
N ARG A 431 -3.70 13.72 18.34
CA ARG A 431 -4.65 12.70 17.87
C ARG A 431 -4.16 12.13 16.56
N PHE A 432 -4.49 10.88 16.28
CA PHE A 432 -4.06 10.18 15.06
C PHE A 432 -5.26 9.65 14.30
N VAL A 433 -5.22 9.74 12.97
CA VAL A 433 -6.21 9.08 12.12
C VAL A 433 -5.52 8.07 11.21
N GLY A 434 -6.11 6.87 11.14
CA GLY A 434 -5.67 5.78 10.29
C GLY A 434 -6.83 5.21 9.48
N THR A 435 -6.54 4.37 8.50
CA THR A 435 -7.55 3.72 7.66
C THR A 435 -7.44 2.20 7.75
N LEU A 436 -8.58 1.51 7.84
CA LEU A 436 -8.68 0.06 7.60
C LEU A 436 -9.88 -0.22 6.70
N GLY A 437 -9.62 -0.84 5.55
CA GLY A 437 -10.65 -1.08 4.54
C GLY A 437 -11.25 0.24 4.04
N GLN A 438 -12.53 0.44 4.30
CA GLN A 438 -13.28 1.65 3.91
C GLN A 438 -13.54 2.58 5.10
N GLN A 439 -12.97 2.32 6.28
CA GLN A 439 -13.31 3.03 7.51
C GLN A 439 -12.10 3.83 8.00
N LEU A 440 -12.32 5.08 8.42
CA LEU A 440 -11.35 5.82 9.23
C LEU A 440 -11.44 5.37 10.68
N TYR A 441 -10.30 5.40 11.36
CA TYR A 441 -10.22 5.20 12.81
C TYR A 441 -9.45 6.35 13.44
N LEU A 442 -9.89 6.78 14.62
CA LEU A 442 -9.24 7.78 15.45
C LEU A 442 -8.56 7.09 16.64
N SER A 443 -7.35 7.53 16.94
CA SER A 443 -6.62 7.22 18.16
C SER A 443 -6.28 8.52 18.89
N VAL A 444 -6.38 8.50 20.22
CA VAL A 444 -6.06 9.63 21.12
C VAL A 444 -5.00 9.25 22.15
N ASP A 445 -4.40 8.08 22.00
CA ASP A 445 -3.50 7.43 22.96
C ASP A 445 -2.23 6.91 22.29
N GLU A 446 -1.66 7.73 21.39
CA GLU A 446 -0.40 7.43 20.68
C GLU A 446 -0.47 6.15 19.82
N CYS A 447 -1.57 5.96 19.10
CA CYS A 447 -1.84 4.80 18.23
C CYS A 447 -2.00 3.46 18.97
N LYS A 448 -2.22 3.45 20.29
CA LYS A 448 -2.43 2.21 21.08
C LYS A 448 -3.82 1.63 20.87
N THR A 449 -4.86 2.47 20.86
CA THR A 449 -6.24 2.05 20.60
C THR A 449 -6.86 2.88 19.48
N TRP A 450 -7.80 2.26 18.77
CA TRP A 450 -8.40 2.80 17.54
C TRP A 450 -9.91 2.63 17.56
N ASN A 451 -10.64 3.73 17.42
CA ASN A 451 -12.10 3.74 17.36
C ASN A 451 -12.55 4.15 15.97
N PRO A 452 -13.55 3.47 15.35
CA PRO A 452 -14.12 3.91 14.08
C PRO A 452 -14.55 5.38 14.14
N TYR A 453 -14.23 6.13 13.10
CA TYR A 453 -14.51 7.56 12.98
C TYR A 453 -15.25 7.87 11.67
N GLY A 454 -16.40 8.52 11.77
CA GLY A 454 -17.20 8.92 10.61
C GLY A 454 -17.81 7.75 9.83
N ALA A 455 -18.56 8.09 8.76
CA ALA A 455 -19.16 7.09 7.88
C ALA A 455 -18.09 6.33 7.07
N PRO A 456 -18.31 5.06 6.72
CA PRO A 456 -17.47 4.35 5.77
C PRO A 456 -17.43 5.05 4.40
N LEU A 457 -16.28 5.00 3.76
CA LEU A 457 -16.05 5.41 2.38
C LEU A 457 -16.68 4.42 1.39
N SER A 458 -16.95 4.88 0.18
CA SER A 458 -17.27 4.01 -0.96
C SER A 458 -16.02 3.35 -1.58
N ILE A 459 -14.83 3.78 -1.16
CA ILE A 459 -13.52 3.38 -1.70
C ILE A 459 -12.60 2.85 -0.58
N THR A 460 -11.58 2.09 -0.94
CA THR A 460 -10.47 1.76 -0.03
C THR A 460 -9.34 2.77 -0.23
N PRO A 461 -9.05 3.64 0.75
CA PRO A 461 -8.01 4.66 0.62
C PRO A 461 -6.64 4.05 0.34
N ALA A 462 -5.94 4.58 -0.65
CA ALA A 462 -4.53 4.34 -0.91
C ALA A 462 -3.65 5.21 0.00
N GLY A 463 -4.02 6.49 0.16
CA GLY A 463 -3.36 7.44 1.05
C GLY A 463 -4.32 8.47 1.64
N MET A 464 -3.79 9.28 2.56
CA MET A 464 -4.54 10.25 3.33
C MET A 464 -3.66 11.43 3.72
N VAL A 465 -4.25 12.62 3.84
CA VAL A 465 -3.58 13.84 4.31
C VAL A 465 -4.56 14.73 5.08
N TYR A 466 -4.04 15.52 6.01
CA TYR A 466 -4.78 16.53 6.76
C TYR A 466 -4.48 17.93 6.24
N SER A 467 -5.51 18.77 6.14
CA SER A 467 -5.37 20.20 5.89
C SER A 467 -5.80 20.99 7.11
N GLU A 468 -4.86 21.73 7.71
CA GLU A 468 -5.13 22.69 8.78
C GLU A 468 -6.00 23.85 8.29
N ALA A 469 -5.73 24.37 7.08
CA ALA A 469 -6.44 25.52 6.50
C ALA A 469 -7.96 25.33 6.41
N ARG A 470 -8.43 24.08 6.29
CA ARG A 470 -9.85 23.73 6.28
C ARG A 470 -10.29 22.88 7.47
N ASN A 471 -9.36 22.43 8.30
CA ASN A 471 -9.58 21.40 9.31
C ASN A 471 -10.29 20.16 8.72
N ALA A 472 -9.71 19.58 7.67
CA ALA A 472 -10.32 18.49 6.92
C ALA A 472 -9.33 17.38 6.56
N ILE A 473 -9.83 16.15 6.47
CA ILE A 473 -9.07 14.99 6.00
C ILE A 473 -9.42 14.73 4.54
N TYR A 474 -8.38 14.50 3.75
CA TYR A 474 -8.48 14.14 2.35
C TYR A 474 -7.93 12.74 2.15
N VAL A 475 -8.61 11.94 1.35
CA VAL A 475 -8.18 10.60 0.98
C VAL A 475 -8.28 10.41 -0.53
N TRP A 476 -7.45 9.52 -1.06
CA TRP A 476 -7.51 9.11 -2.45
C TRP A 476 -7.32 7.61 -2.58
N TRP A 477 -7.67 7.04 -3.73
CA TRP A 477 -7.40 5.65 -4.07
C TRP A 477 -6.76 5.50 -5.44
N SER A 478 -6.02 4.41 -5.62
CA SER A 478 -5.45 4.04 -6.91
C SER A 478 -6.50 3.37 -7.77
N SER A 479 -6.85 3.99 -8.90
CA SER A 479 -7.88 3.49 -9.82
C SER A 479 -7.33 2.58 -10.93
N GLY A 480 -6.06 2.18 -10.86
CA GLY A 480 -5.39 1.48 -11.96
C GLY A 480 -5.12 2.44 -13.12
N ASP A 481 -5.41 2.05 -14.36
CA ASP A 481 -5.22 2.87 -15.58
C ASP A 481 -6.48 3.66 -15.99
N GLN A 482 -7.59 3.47 -15.29
CA GLN A 482 -8.86 4.11 -15.62
C GLN A 482 -8.98 5.43 -14.87
N LYS A 483 -9.36 6.48 -15.59
CA LYS A 483 -9.88 7.70 -14.96
C LYS A 483 -11.22 7.38 -14.32
N VAL A 484 -11.40 7.80 -13.07
CA VAL A 484 -12.67 7.66 -12.33
C VAL A 484 -13.13 9.01 -11.83
N ASP A 485 -14.43 9.15 -11.61
CA ASP A 485 -15.06 10.38 -11.11
C ASP A 485 -15.02 10.52 -9.59
N ASN A 486 -14.47 9.54 -8.88
CA ASN A 486 -14.51 9.39 -7.42
C ASN A 486 -13.15 9.04 -6.81
N ALA A 487 -12.06 9.58 -7.35
CA ALA A 487 -10.70 9.33 -6.88
C ALA A 487 -10.32 10.05 -5.58
N ILE A 488 -10.82 11.27 -5.33
CA ILE A 488 -10.43 12.11 -4.20
C ILE A 488 -11.67 12.48 -3.37
N TRP A 489 -11.59 12.22 -2.07
CA TRP A 489 -12.67 12.48 -1.13
C TRP A 489 -12.19 13.32 0.04
N ARG A 490 -13.07 14.18 0.55
CA ARG A 490 -12.85 15.03 1.73
C ARG A 490 -13.87 14.69 2.81
N VAL A 491 -13.44 14.76 4.05
CA VAL A 491 -14.32 14.88 5.20
C VAL A 491 -13.86 16.04 6.07
N ASP A 492 -14.77 16.98 6.34
CA ASP A 492 -14.49 18.11 7.22
C ASP A 492 -14.59 17.64 8.69
N LEU A 493 -13.60 18.01 9.51
CA LEU A 493 -13.62 17.70 10.94
C LEU A 493 -14.42 18.79 11.68
N PRO A 494 -15.09 18.44 12.80
CA PRO A 494 -15.69 19.46 13.65
C PRO A 494 -14.64 20.45 14.12
N LYS A 495 -15.08 21.70 14.29
CA LYS A 495 -14.25 22.78 14.81
C LYS A 495 -13.95 22.59 16.28
#